data_AF-A0A3M0YYJ6-F1
#
_entry.id   AF-A0A3M0YYJ6-F1
#
_cell.length_a   1.000
_cell.length_b   1.000
_cell.length_c   1.000
_cell.angle_alpha   90.00
_cell.angle_beta   90.00
_cell.angle_gamma   90.00
#
_symmetry.space_group_name_H-M   'P 1'
#
loop_
_entity.id
_entity.type
_entity.pdbx_description
1 polymer ?
#
loop_
_entity_poly.entity_id
_entity_poly.type
_entity_poly.pdbx_seq_one_letter_code
_entity_poly.pdbx_strand_id
1 'polypeptide(L)'
;MPPLSELGKFKRLAELFVLAMKVNLTITHEQHQMAIYCLTEYGLSEHQAESFLNSGFEKLERGLIRNPELVMQAVADAFRPRDHGYILSQIQAILETQPITEEVQKFFDRCCEYLYHEM
;
A
#
# COMPACT_ATOMS: atom_id res chain seq x y z
N MET A 1 -10.73 11.11 -15.95
CA MET A 1 -9.99 9.84 -15.75
C MET A 1 -8.51 10.16 -15.65
N PRO A 2 -7.76 9.58 -14.70
CA PRO A 2 -6.30 9.71 -14.65
C PRO A 2 -5.66 9.15 -15.92
N PRO A 3 -4.50 9.67 -16.35
CA PRO A 3 -3.75 9.08 -17.46
C PRO A 3 -3.30 7.65 -17.14
N LEU A 4 -3.15 6.79 -18.16
CA LEU A 4 -2.82 5.36 -18.01
C LEU A 4 -1.55 5.11 -17.17
N SER A 5 -0.57 6.01 -17.22
CA SER A 5 0.64 5.95 -16.39
C SER A 5 0.35 6.09 -14.89
N GLU A 6 -0.63 6.92 -14.51
CA GLU A 6 -1.04 7.12 -13.11
C GLU A 6 -1.87 5.92 -12.61
N LEU A 7 -2.66 5.28 -13.47
CA LEU A 7 -3.41 4.08 -13.09
C LEU A 7 -2.48 2.91 -12.71
N GLY A 8 -1.37 2.72 -13.43
CA GLY A 8 -0.37 1.70 -13.08
C GLY A 8 0.31 1.97 -11.74
N LYS A 9 0.60 3.25 -11.47
CA LYS A 9 1.17 3.73 -10.21
C LYS A 9 0.23 3.48 -9.02
N PHE A 10 -1.05 3.80 -9.14
CA PHE A 10 -2.02 3.56 -8.07
C PHE A 10 -2.32 2.07 -7.81
N LYS A 11 -2.22 1.22 -8.84
CA LYS A 11 -2.29 -0.24 -8.64
C LYS A 11 -1.14 -0.77 -7.78
N ARG A 12 0.08 -0.29 -8.00
CA ARG A 12 1.24 -0.65 -7.16
C ARG A 12 1.08 -0.17 -5.73
N LEU A 13 0.55 1.04 -5.55
CA LEU A 13 0.24 1.56 -4.21
C LEU A 13 -0.82 0.69 -3.50
N ALA A 14 -1.87 0.28 -4.20
CA ALA A 14 -2.89 -0.61 -3.66
C ALA A 14 -2.30 -1.99 -3.26
N GLU A 15 -1.36 -2.53 -4.03
CA GLU A 15 -0.63 -3.76 -3.66
C GLU A 15 0.16 -3.59 -2.37
N LEU A 16 0.81 -2.44 -2.16
CA LEU A 16 1.52 -2.13 -0.92
C LEU A 16 0.56 -2.01 0.27
N PHE A 17 -0.60 -1.38 0.08
CA PHE A 17 -1.64 -1.30 1.12
C PHE A 17 -2.23 -2.68 1.46
N VAL A 18 -2.39 -3.56 0.46
CA VAL A 18 -2.78 -4.96 0.68
C VAL A 18 -1.75 -5.68 1.56
N LEU A 19 -0.45 -5.47 1.30
CA LEU A 19 0.60 -6.05 2.14
C LEU A 19 0.55 -5.51 3.57
N ALA A 20 0.34 -4.20 3.75
CA ALA A 20 0.20 -3.57 5.07
C ALA A 20 -0.97 -4.17 5.87
N MET A 21 -2.14 -4.36 5.24
CA MET A 21 -3.30 -4.98 5.87
C MET A 21 -3.08 -6.47 6.21
N LYS A 22 -2.20 -7.16 5.48
CA LYS A 22 -1.98 -8.61 5.64
C LYS A 22 -0.86 -8.98 6.61
N VAL A 23 -0.15 -8.02 7.20
CA VAL A 23 0.97 -8.30 8.13
C VAL A 23 0.54 -9.24 9.27
N ASN A 24 -0.61 -9.00 9.90
CA ASN A 24 -1.12 -9.84 10.98
C ASN A 24 -2.11 -10.93 10.52
N LEU A 25 -2.12 -11.27 9.22
CA LEU A 25 -2.94 -12.30 8.55
C LEU A 25 -4.47 -12.09 8.56
N THR A 26 -5.00 -11.38 9.57
CA THR A 26 -6.41 -10.99 9.69
C THR A 26 -6.62 -9.61 9.10
N ILE A 27 -7.59 -9.47 8.19
CA ILE A 27 -8.00 -8.16 7.66
C ILE A 27 -9.31 -7.78 8.31
N THR A 28 -9.34 -6.63 8.97
CA THR A 28 -10.55 -6.04 9.55
C THR A 28 -11.27 -5.15 8.53
N HIS A 29 -12.55 -4.88 8.78
CA HIS A 29 -13.30 -3.91 7.99
C HIS A 29 -12.67 -2.51 8.07
N GLU A 30 -12.16 -2.12 9.24
CA GLU A 30 -11.51 -0.84 9.47
C GLU A 30 -10.23 -0.67 8.64
N GLN A 31 -9.38 -1.71 8.57
CA GLN A 31 -8.21 -1.76 7.68
C GLN A 31 -8.58 -1.49 6.23
N HIS A 32 -9.62 -2.20 5.76
CA HIS A 32 -10.07 -2.08 4.38
C HIS A 32 -10.62 -0.68 4.06
N GLN A 33 -11.41 -0.10 4.96
CA GLN A 33 -11.94 1.26 4.81
C GLN A 33 -10.81 2.31 4.84
N MET A 34 -9.82 2.14 5.71
CA MET A 34 -8.65 3.03 5.76
C MET A 34 -7.85 2.97 4.45
N ALA A 35 -7.66 1.78 3.88
CA ALA A 35 -6.98 1.62 2.60
C ALA A 35 -7.77 2.25 1.43
N ILE A 36 -9.10 2.14 1.41
CA ILE A 36 -9.95 2.84 0.45
C ILE A 36 -9.77 4.35 0.58
N TYR A 37 -9.89 4.87 1.81
CA TYR A 37 -9.74 6.29 2.09
C TYR A 37 -8.38 6.82 1.62
N CYS A 38 -7.29 6.11 1.91
CA CYS A 38 -5.95 6.51 1.45
C CYS A 38 -5.85 6.57 -0.09
N LEU A 39 -6.53 5.68 -0.80
CA LEU A 39 -6.54 5.65 -2.26
C LEU A 39 -7.42 6.76 -2.87
N THR A 40 -8.53 7.14 -2.22
CA THR A 40 -9.40 8.22 -2.71
C THR A 40 -8.77 9.60 -2.55
N GLU A 41 -7.84 9.78 -1.60
CA GLU A 41 -7.02 11.01 -1.48
C GLU A 41 -6.15 11.28 -2.73
N TYR A 42 -5.86 10.25 -3.55
CA TYR A 42 -5.21 10.41 -4.87
C TYR A 42 -6.19 10.69 -6.02
N GLY A 43 -7.46 10.93 -5.71
CA GLY A 43 -8.51 11.24 -6.68
C GLY A 43 -9.17 10.02 -7.35
N LEU A 44 -8.99 8.82 -6.78
CA LEU A 44 -9.75 7.64 -7.18
C LEU A 44 -11.18 7.71 -6.63
N SER A 45 -12.15 7.15 -7.34
CA SER A 45 -13.45 6.85 -6.73
C SER A 45 -13.33 5.65 -5.79
N GLU A 46 -14.23 5.54 -4.81
CA GLU A 46 -14.27 4.38 -3.89
C GLU A 46 -14.32 3.05 -4.67
N HIS A 47 -15.15 2.98 -5.71
CA HIS A 47 -15.24 1.80 -6.57
C HIS A 47 -13.90 1.44 -7.25
N GLN A 48 -13.11 2.44 -7.68
CA GLN A 48 -11.79 2.20 -8.25
C GLN A 48 -10.79 1.74 -7.20
N ALA A 49 -10.81 2.36 -6.03
CA ALA A 49 -9.97 1.98 -4.89
C ALA A 49 -10.24 0.52 -4.49
N GLU A 50 -11.51 0.16 -4.30
CA GLU A 50 -11.95 -1.22 -4.04
C GLU A 50 -11.49 -2.20 -5.14
N SER A 51 -11.68 -1.84 -6.41
CA SER A 51 -11.26 -2.67 -7.53
C SER A 51 -9.74 -2.94 -7.52
N PHE A 52 -8.94 -1.94 -7.16
CA PHE A 52 -7.48 -2.08 -7.10
C PHE A 52 -7.04 -2.92 -5.90
N LEU A 53 -7.66 -2.72 -4.73
CA LEU A 53 -7.40 -3.54 -3.55
C LEU A 53 -7.77 -5.01 -3.79
N ASN A 54 -8.95 -5.27 -4.38
CA ASN A 54 -9.37 -6.63 -4.75
C ASN A 54 -8.39 -7.29 -5.71
N SER A 55 -7.91 -6.55 -6.73
CA SER A 55 -6.88 -7.06 -7.63
C SER A 55 -5.56 -7.36 -6.90
N GLY A 56 -5.17 -6.53 -5.93
CA GLY A 56 -4.01 -6.77 -5.07
C GLY A 56 -4.15 -8.04 -4.22
N PHE A 57 -5.32 -8.25 -3.61
CA PHE A 57 -5.61 -9.48 -2.87
C PHE A 57 -5.55 -10.72 -3.75
N GLU A 58 -6.18 -10.71 -4.92
CA GLU A 58 -6.12 -11.83 -5.85
C GLU A 58 -4.68 -12.16 -6.27
N LYS A 59 -3.85 -11.14 -6.48
CA LYS A 59 -2.42 -11.34 -6.81
C LYS A 59 -1.66 -11.94 -5.64
N LEU A 60 -1.92 -11.49 -4.42
CA LEU A 60 -1.29 -12.05 -3.22
C LEU A 60 -1.68 -13.52 -3.02
N GLU A 61 -2.98 -13.84 -3.12
CA GLU A 61 -3.51 -15.20 -2.95
C GLU A 61 -2.99 -16.17 -4.02
N ARG A 62 -2.82 -15.71 -5.25
CA ARG A 62 -2.24 -16.49 -6.35
C ARG A 62 -0.71 -16.60 -6.28
N GLY A 63 -0.07 -16.01 -5.28
CA GLY A 63 1.39 -15.99 -5.15
C GLY A 63 2.08 -15.24 -6.30
N LEU A 64 1.43 -14.21 -6.84
CA LEU A 64 2.02 -13.28 -7.82
C LEU A 64 2.80 -12.17 -7.10
N ILE A 65 2.43 -11.83 -5.87
CA ILE A 65 3.23 -11.02 -4.96
C ILE A 65 4.06 -11.96 -4.09
N ARG A 66 5.27 -12.31 -4.54
CA ARG A 66 6.16 -13.25 -3.84
C ARG A 66 7.20 -12.57 -2.95
N ASN A 67 7.59 -11.36 -3.32
CA ASN A 67 8.56 -10.57 -2.57
C ASN A 67 7.94 -9.19 -2.26
N PRO A 68 7.55 -8.92 -1.01
CA PRO A 68 7.04 -7.61 -0.58
C PRO A 68 7.99 -6.46 -0.90
N GLU A 69 9.30 -6.69 -0.84
CA GLU A 69 10.32 -5.67 -1.12
C GLU A 69 10.28 -5.20 -2.57
N LEU A 70 9.92 -6.07 -3.52
CA LEU A 70 9.74 -5.67 -4.93
C LEU A 70 8.53 -4.73 -5.10
N VAL A 71 7.49 -4.90 -4.27
CA VAL A 71 6.34 -4.00 -4.28
C VAL A 71 6.72 -2.65 -3.68
N MET A 72 7.48 -2.65 -2.58
CA MET A 72 8.00 -1.42 -1.95
C MET A 72 8.87 -0.63 -2.94
N GLN A 73 9.84 -1.28 -3.58
CA GLN A 73 10.68 -0.64 -4.61
C GLN A 73 9.84 -0.13 -5.79
N ALA A 74 8.88 -0.92 -6.29
CA ALA A 74 8.04 -0.50 -7.41
C ALA A 74 7.16 0.72 -7.09
N VAL A 75 6.80 0.93 -5.81
CA VAL A 75 6.15 2.16 -5.35
C VAL A 75 7.16 3.30 -5.25
N ALA A 76 8.34 3.07 -4.66
CA ALA A 76 9.41 4.08 -4.58
C ALA A 76 9.76 4.63 -5.97
N ASP A 77 9.94 3.76 -6.97
CA ASP A 77 10.25 4.12 -8.36
C ASP A 77 9.09 4.86 -9.07
N ALA A 78 7.84 4.58 -8.69
CA ALA A 78 6.66 5.11 -9.37
C ALA A 78 6.21 6.49 -8.85
N PHE A 79 6.61 6.84 -7.62
CA PHE A 79 6.25 8.10 -6.97
C PHE A 79 7.46 9.03 -6.85
N ARG A 80 7.23 10.35 -6.84
CA ARG A 80 8.34 11.28 -6.66
C ARG A 80 8.81 11.23 -5.20
N PRO A 81 10.10 11.48 -4.90
CA PRO A 81 10.60 11.49 -3.52
C PRO A 81 9.81 12.38 -2.56
N ARG A 82 9.31 13.52 -3.04
CA ARG A 82 8.46 14.43 -2.24
C ARG A 82 7.11 13.83 -1.82
N ASP A 83 6.62 12.82 -2.53
CA ASP A 83 5.35 12.15 -2.27
C ASP A 83 5.54 10.98 -1.27
N HIS A 84 6.77 10.49 -1.09
CA HIS A 84 7.08 9.30 -0.29
C HIS A 84 6.71 9.47 1.19
N GLY A 85 6.95 10.65 1.78
CA GLY A 85 6.55 10.92 3.17
C GLY A 85 5.03 10.84 3.38
N TYR A 86 4.24 11.25 2.40
CA TYR A 86 2.78 11.13 2.46
C TYR A 86 2.34 9.66 2.35
N ILE A 87 2.96 8.89 1.45
CA ILE A 87 2.72 7.44 1.34
C ILE A 87 3.03 6.73 2.67
N LEU A 88 4.15 7.05 3.32
CA LEU A 88 4.51 6.50 4.62
C LEU A 88 3.44 6.80 5.68
N SER A 89 2.92 8.03 5.72
CA SER A 89 1.85 8.38 6.66
C SER A 89 0.57 7.57 6.45
N GLN A 90 0.25 7.23 5.19
CA GLN A 90 -0.91 6.41 4.85
C GLN A 90 -0.69 4.93 5.22
N ILE A 91 0.51 4.40 4.97
CA ILE A 91 0.88 3.05 5.42
C ILE A 91 0.77 2.97 6.94
N GLN A 92 1.28 3.96 7.66
CA GLN A 92 1.16 4.05 9.11
C GLN A 92 -0.31 4.07 9.55
N ALA A 93 -1.16 4.89 8.94
CA ALA A 93 -2.58 4.96 9.26
C ALA A 93 -3.28 3.60 9.07
N ILE A 94 -2.94 2.83 8.02
CA ILE A 94 -3.45 1.48 7.81
C ILE A 94 -2.93 0.53 8.90
N LEU A 95 -1.64 0.58 9.25
CA LEU A 95 -1.04 -0.30 10.25
C LEU A 95 -1.53 0.00 11.67
N GLU A 96 -1.92 1.24 11.98
CA GLU A 96 -2.44 1.63 13.30
C GLU A 96 -3.87 1.15 13.56
N THR A 97 -4.58 0.66 12.54
CA THR A 97 -5.89 0.00 12.70
C THR A 97 -5.79 -1.43 13.25
N GLN A 98 -4.58 -1.90 13.56
CA GLN A 98 -4.32 -3.21 14.17
C GLN A 98 -3.34 -3.06 15.35
N PRO A 99 -3.26 -4.05 16.26
CA PRO A 99 -2.25 -4.03 17.31
C PRO A 99 -0.83 -3.92 16.73
N ILE A 100 -0.03 -3.01 17.27
CA ILE A 100 1.36 -2.82 16.87
C ILE A 100 2.19 -3.97 17.45
N THR A 101 2.46 -4.96 16.60
CA THR A 101 3.36 -6.09 16.87
C THR A 101 4.77 -5.80 16.34
N GLU A 102 5.72 -6.66 16.67
CA GLU A 102 7.09 -6.56 16.14
C GLU A 102 7.10 -6.70 14.60
N GLU A 103 6.22 -7.52 14.04
CA GLU A 103 6.05 -7.72 12.61
C GLU A 103 5.49 -6.49 11.91
N VAL A 104 4.52 -5.81 12.55
CA VAL A 104 3.97 -4.53 12.06
C VAL A 104 5.06 -3.46 12.04
N GLN A 105 5.82 -3.34 13.12
CA GLN A 105 6.93 -2.38 13.18
C GLN A 105 7.99 -2.70 12.12
N LYS A 106 8.43 -3.96 12.02
CA LYS A 106 9.40 -4.41 11.00
C LYS A 106 8.93 -4.12 9.58
N PHE A 107 7.65 -4.32 9.30
CA PHE A 107 7.09 -4.00 7.99
C PHE A 107 7.15 -2.48 7.72
N PHE A 108 6.79 -1.67 8.70
CA PHE A 108 6.86 -0.21 8.57
C PHE A 108 8.30 0.30 8.40
N ASP A 109 9.25 -0.23 9.18
CA ASP A 109 10.66 0.11 9.09
C ASP A 109 11.21 -0.19 7.69
N ARG A 110 10.85 -1.34 7.10
CA ARG A 110 11.19 -1.67 5.71
C ARG A 110 10.57 -0.69 4.72
N CYS A 111 9.30 -0.31 4.90
CA CYS A 111 8.70 0.72 4.05
C CYS A 111 9.51 2.03 4.11
N CYS A 112 9.97 2.44 5.30
CA CYS A 112 10.84 3.59 5.47
C CYS A 112 12.18 3.42 4.74
N GLU A 113 12.83 2.26 4.81
CA GLU A 113 14.06 1.99 4.07
C GLU A 113 13.87 2.20 2.55
N TYR A 114 12.83 1.62 1.96
CA TYR A 114 12.60 1.74 0.51
C TYR A 114 12.08 3.11 0.06
N LEU A 115 11.30 3.80 0.89
CA LEU A 115 10.67 5.08 0.52
C LEU A 115 11.46 6.30 1.03
N TYR A 116 12.46 6.14 1.89
CA TYR A 116 13.21 7.26 2.47
C TYR A 116 14.73 7.17 2.27
N HIS A 117 15.31 5.97 2.09
CA HIS A 117 16.77 5.80 2.05
C HIS A 117 17.43 5.72 0.65
N GLU A 118 16.71 6.00 -0.44
CA GLU A 118 17.31 6.22 -1.78
C GLU A 118 17.54 7.71 -2.11
N MET A 119 18.26 8.40 -1.23
CA MET A 119 18.89 9.71 -1.51
C MET A 119 20.41 9.63 -1.37
#